data_AF-A0A969HW20-F1
#
_entry.id   AF-A0A969HW20-F1
#
_cell.length_a   1.000
_cell.length_b   1.000
_cell.length_c   1.000
_cell.angle_alpha   90.00
_cell.angle_beta   90.00
_cell.angle_gamma   90.00
#
_symmetry.space_group_name_H-M   'P 1'
#
loop_
_entity.id
_entity.type
_entity.pdbx_description
1 polymer ?
#
loop_
_entity_poly.entity_id
_entity_poly.type
_entity_poly.pdbx_seq_one_letter_code
_entity_poly.pdbx_strand_id
1 'polypeptide(L)'
;MPWPGHARRRHCHVELCRRTRLEFELAFVIGKGGVNIARDTAMQHVFGYTIYNDFSARAIQSREMSVGLGPAKGKDVVRGHVLGPWLVTADEIADIYKLRLVARVNGDVVCNENSGSMHWKIADMIRACLNGRAIAPRRSVWHGHGRQWLQGRAGRHAQARRCDRAGY
;
A
#
# COMPACT_ATOMS: atom_id res chain seq x y z
N MET A 1 -40.82 0.14 -23.18
CA MET A 1 -39.63 0.83 -23.73
C MET A 1 -38.43 0.52 -22.83
N PRO A 2 -37.60 -0.48 -23.13
CA PRO A 2 -36.42 -0.82 -22.34
C PRO A 2 -35.21 0.04 -22.73
N TRP A 3 -34.33 0.28 -21.75
CA TRP A 3 -33.18 1.18 -21.80
C TRP A 3 -31.93 0.44 -22.33
N PRO A 4 -31.23 0.93 -23.37
CA PRO A 4 -30.01 0.29 -23.84
C PRO A 4 -28.76 0.99 -23.30
N GLY A 5 -27.92 0.22 -22.60
CA GLY A 5 -26.54 0.61 -22.31
C GLY A 5 -25.63 0.41 -23.53
N HIS A 6 -24.51 1.12 -23.58
CA HIS A 6 -23.20 0.59 -24.00
C HIS A 6 -22.06 1.63 -23.79
N ALA A 7 -21.01 1.15 -23.13
CA ALA A 7 -19.60 1.48 -23.33
C ALA A 7 -19.20 2.95 -23.59
N ARG A 8 -19.06 3.77 -22.55
CA ARG A 8 -18.17 4.93 -22.63
C ARG A 8 -16.73 4.50 -22.36
N ARG A 9 -15.86 4.60 -23.37
CA ARG A 9 -14.40 4.55 -23.23
C ARG A 9 -14.01 5.55 -22.14
N ARG A 10 -13.58 5.03 -20.98
CA ARG A 10 -13.21 5.85 -19.83
C ARG A 10 -11.85 6.48 -20.10
N HIS A 11 -11.80 7.80 -20.10
CA HIS A 11 -10.60 8.63 -20.26
C HIS A 11 -9.59 8.33 -19.14
N CYS A 12 -8.81 7.27 -19.30
CA CYS A 12 -7.47 7.23 -18.75
C CYS A 12 -6.57 7.52 -19.96
N HIS A 13 -5.79 8.60 -19.91
CA HIS A 13 -4.83 8.91 -20.97
C HIS A 13 -4.04 7.62 -21.27
N VAL A 14 -4.19 7.08 -22.48
CA VAL A 14 -3.74 5.72 -22.83
C VAL A 14 -2.23 5.54 -22.61
N GLU A 15 -1.49 6.64 -22.70
CA GLU A 15 -0.04 6.72 -22.48
C GLU A 15 0.35 6.70 -20.99
N LEU A 16 -0.44 7.33 -20.11
CA LEU A 16 -0.29 7.28 -18.65
C LEU A 16 -0.36 5.83 -18.14
N CYS A 17 -1.31 5.07 -18.67
CA CYS A 17 -1.66 3.73 -18.19
C CYS A 17 -0.57 2.68 -18.52
N ARG A 18 0.27 2.92 -19.54
CA ARG A 18 1.30 1.96 -19.99
C ARG A 18 2.47 1.80 -19.04
N ARG A 19 2.69 2.77 -18.13
CA ARG A 19 3.79 2.76 -17.16
C ARG A 19 3.29 2.77 -15.72
N THR A 20 2.04 2.40 -15.48
CA THR A 20 1.53 2.21 -14.13
C THR A 20 2.12 0.94 -13.52
N ARG A 21 2.68 1.04 -12.31
CA ARG A 21 3.21 -0.11 -11.58
C ARG A 21 2.45 -0.33 -10.29
N LEU A 22 2.21 -1.61 -9.99
CA LEU A 22 1.74 -2.09 -8.70
C LEU A 22 2.87 -2.01 -7.68
N GLU A 23 2.56 -1.55 -6.48
CA GLU A 23 3.47 -1.55 -5.34
C GLU A 23 2.73 -2.23 -4.20
N PHE A 24 3.14 -3.45 -3.89
CA PHE A 24 2.45 -4.29 -2.92
C PHE A 24 2.96 -3.98 -1.52
N GLU A 25 2.07 -3.42 -0.71
CA GLU A 25 2.39 -2.88 0.61
C GLU A 25 1.59 -3.58 1.70
N LEU A 26 2.24 -3.74 2.84
CA LEU A 26 1.55 -4.01 4.10
C LEU A 26 1.23 -2.67 4.77
N ALA A 27 -0.04 -2.45 5.04
CA ALA A 27 -0.52 -1.27 5.74
C ALA A 27 -0.93 -1.58 7.18
N PHE A 28 -0.81 -0.59 8.05
CA PHE A 28 -1.30 -0.61 9.42
C PHE A 28 -2.22 0.60 9.68
N VAL A 29 -3.19 0.40 10.56
CA VAL A 29 -4.21 1.40 10.91
C VAL A 29 -4.00 1.82 12.36
N ILE A 30 -3.99 3.12 12.64
CA ILE A 30 -3.88 3.65 14.01
C ILE A 30 -5.25 3.70 14.69
N GLY A 31 -5.39 2.95 15.78
CA GLY A 31 -6.60 2.89 16.60
C GLY A 31 -6.60 3.90 17.74
N LYS A 32 -5.42 4.18 18.30
CA LYS A 32 -5.23 5.11 19.42
C LYS A 32 -4.35 6.27 18.98
N GLY A 33 -4.88 7.49 19.09
CA GLY A 33 -4.13 8.71 18.79
C GLY A 33 -3.00 8.98 19.79
N GLY A 34 -2.20 10.00 19.49
CA GLY A 34 -1.09 10.43 20.34
C GLY A 34 -0.17 11.42 19.63
N VAL A 35 0.76 11.99 20.39
CA VAL A 35 1.83 12.88 19.94
C VAL A 35 3.15 12.38 20.51
N ASN A 36 4.25 12.48 19.75
CA ASN A 36 5.58 12.05 20.20
C ASN A 36 5.59 10.62 20.78
N ILE A 37 4.92 9.69 20.09
CA ILE A 37 4.76 8.31 20.57
C ILE A 37 6.14 7.64 20.65
N ALA A 38 6.47 7.12 21.83
CA ALA A 38 7.70 6.38 22.06
C ALA A 38 7.72 5.07 21.26
N ARG A 39 8.90 4.67 20.80
CA ARG A 39 9.08 3.46 19.98
C ARG A 39 8.50 2.22 20.66
N ASP A 40 8.75 2.07 21.96
CA ASP A 40 8.41 0.85 22.71
C ASP A 40 6.91 0.71 22.97
N THR A 41 6.17 1.82 22.97
CA THR A 41 4.71 1.82 23.12
C THR A 41 3.99 1.93 21.77
N ALA A 42 4.70 2.19 20.67
CA ALA A 42 4.12 2.49 19.36
C ALA A 42 3.18 1.39 18.84
N MET A 43 3.52 0.11 19.05
CA MET A 43 2.69 -1.00 18.59
C MET A 43 1.32 -1.05 19.29
N GLN A 44 1.20 -0.50 20.50
CA GLN A 44 -0.08 -0.42 21.25
C GLN A 44 -1.08 0.55 20.60
N HIS A 45 -0.60 1.41 19.68
CA HIS A 45 -1.45 2.34 18.95
C HIS A 45 -2.01 1.75 17.65
N VAL A 46 -1.50 0.60 17.21
CA VAL A 46 -1.95 -0.09 16.01
C VAL A 46 -3.26 -0.84 16.30
N PHE A 47 -4.31 -0.52 15.54
CA PHE A 47 -5.57 -1.24 15.57
C PHE A 47 -5.49 -2.56 14.81
N GLY A 48 -4.83 -2.54 13.65
CA GLY A 48 -4.79 -3.70 12.77
C GLY A 48 -4.04 -3.42 11.48
N TYR A 49 -4.05 -4.42 10.61
CA TYR A 49 -3.28 -4.48 9.38
C TYR A 49 -4.17 -4.78 8.19
N THR A 50 -3.81 -4.25 7.03
CA THR A 50 -4.50 -4.52 5.78
C THR A 50 -3.50 -4.54 4.63
N ILE A 51 -3.92 -5.08 3.50
CA ILE A 51 -3.16 -4.97 2.26
C ILE A 51 -3.39 -3.58 1.69
N TYR A 52 -2.33 -2.98 1.19
CA TYR A 52 -2.38 -1.75 0.44
C TYR A 52 -1.65 -1.90 -0.88
N ASN A 53 -2.19 -1.29 -1.92
CA ASN A 53 -1.55 -1.21 -3.22
C ASN A 53 -1.43 0.25 -3.64
N ASP A 54 -0.17 0.67 -3.79
CA ASP A 54 0.21 2.05 -4.06
C ASP A 54 0.64 2.23 -5.52
N PHE A 55 -0.34 2.25 -6.43
CA PHE A 55 -0.05 2.32 -7.85
C PHE A 55 0.65 3.62 -8.24
N SER A 56 1.74 3.49 -8.97
CA SER A 56 2.50 4.64 -9.47
C SER A 56 2.39 4.77 -10.97
N ALA A 57 1.85 5.89 -11.46
CA ALA A 57 1.99 6.30 -12.84
C ALA A 57 3.41 6.81 -13.11
N ARG A 58 4.33 5.89 -13.42
CA ARG A 58 5.77 6.20 -13.50
C ARG A 58 6.13 7.23 -14.56
N ALA A 59 5.33 7.38 -15.61
CA ALA A 59 5.54 8.44 -16.61
C ALA A 59 5.40 9.84 -16.00
N ILE A 60 4.31 10.07 -15.26
CA ILE A 60 4.08 11.33 -14.54
C ILE A 60 5.13 11.48 -13.45
N GLN A 61 5.30 10.45 -12.62
CA GLN A 61 6.21 10.52 -11.47
C GLN A 61 7.61 10.94 -11.88
N SER A 62 8.17 10.38 -12.96
CA SER A 62 9.50 10.75 -13.45
C SER A 62 9.60 12.22 -13.89
N ARG A 63 8.56 12.74 -14.55
CA ARG A 63 8.52 14.15 -14.99
C ARG A 63 8.46 15.09 -13.79
N GLU A 64 7.62 14.81 -12.82
CA GLU A 64 7.44 15.64 -11.63
C GLU A 64 8.70 15.61 -10.74
N MET A 65 9.34 14.45 -10.63
CA MET A 65 10.62 14.31 -9.93
C MET A 65 11.76 15.07 -10.62
N SER A 66 11.77 15.19 -11.96
CA SER A 66 12.80 15.95 -12.67
C SER A 66 12.79 17.46 -12.39
N VAL A 67 11.68 17.98 -11.89
CA VAL A 67 11.53 19.39 -11.50
C VAL A 67 11.45 19.58 -9.98
N GLY A 68 11.80 18.55 -9.21
CA GLY A 68 11.86 18.64 -7.74
C GLY A 68 10.51 18.58 -7.01
N LEU A 69 9.40 18.37 -7.71
CA LEU A 69 8.05 18.28 -7.10
C LEU A 69 7.76 16.94 -6.41
N GLY A 70 8.66 15.96 -6.59
CA GLY A 70 8.55 14.65 -5.95
C GLY A 70 7.47 13.75 -6.58
N PRO A 71 7.06 12.68 -5.89
CA PRO A 71 6.27 11.62 -6.50
C PRO A 71 4.75 11.87 -6.46
N ALA A 72 4.28 12.90 -5.75
CA ALA A 72 2.88 13.06 -5.34
C ALA A 72 1.89 12.93 -6.51
N LYS A 73 2.13 13.64 -7.62
CA LYS A 73 1.21 13.61 -8.76
C LYS A 73 1.19 12.27 -9.49
N GLY A 74 2.28 11.51 -9.45
CA GLY A 74 2.32 10.15 -9.99
C GLY A 74 1.56 9.12 -9.16
N LYS A 75 1.25 9.46 -7.90
CA LYS A 75 0.54 8.63 -6.93
C LYS A 75 -0.95 8.97 -6.85
N ASP A 76 -1.30 10.23 -7.04
CA ASP A 76 -2.68 10.76 -7.04
C ASP A 76 -3.43 10.48 -8.36
N VAL A 77 -3.39 9.24 -8.84
CA VAL A 77 -4.13 8.81 -10.03
C VAL A 77 -5.45 8.15 -9.63
N VAL A 78 -6.44 8.21 -10.52
CA VAL A 78 -7.75 7.57 -10.27
C VAL A 78 -7.57 6.07 -10.01
N ARG A 79 -8.02 5.61 -8.84
CA ARG A 79 -7.81 4.24 -8.32
C ARG A 79 -6.33 3.89 -8.10
N GLY A 80 -5.50 4.89 -7.80
CA GLY A 80 -4.09 4.74 -7.46
C GLY A 80 -3.85 4.08 -6.11
N HIS A 81 -4.84 4.15 -5.22
CA HIS A 81 -4.75 3.67 -3.85
C HIS A 81 -5.85 2.62 -3.61
N VAL A 82 -5.45 1.37 -3.41
CA VAL A 82 -6.38 0.26 -3.15
C VAL A 82 -6.07 -0.34 -1.79
N LEU A 83 -7.07 -0.40 -0.91
CA LEU A 83 -6.99 -0.97 0.43
C LEU A 83 -7.89 -2.20 0.54
N GLY A 84 -7.52 -3.15 1.39
CA GLY A 84 -8.33 -4.31 1.71
C GLY A 84 -7.90 -5.58 0.96
N PRO A 85 -8.77 -6.62 0.88
CA PRO A 85 -10.21 -6.57 1.16
C PRO A 85 -10.60 -6.55 2.64
N TRP A 86 -9.69 -6.92 3.54
CA TRP A 86 -9.99 -7.06 4.97
C TRP A 86 -9.03 -6.24 5.82
N LEU A 87 -9.51 -5.79 6.97
CA LEU A 87 -8.71 -5.27 8.06
C LEU A 87 -8.65 -6.35 9.14
N VAL A 88 -7.45 -6.85 9.42
CA VAL A 88 -7.18 -7.87 10.44
C VAL A 88 -6.72 -7.16 11.70
N THR A 89 -7.27 -7.48 12.87
CA THR A 89 -6.88 -6.79 14.10
C THR A 89 -5.46 -7.19 14.52
N ALA A 90 -4.80 -6.33 15.30
CA ALA A 90 -3.40 -6.55 15.64
C ALA A 90 -3.18 -7.83 16.48
N ASP A 91 -4.16 -8.22 17.29
CA ASP A 91 -4.15 -9.42 18.13
C ASP A 91 -4.35 -10.73 17.35
N GLU A 92 -4.92 -10.68 16.15
CA GLU A 92 -5.06 -11.86 15.27
C GLU A 92 -3.74 -12.28 14.61
N ILE A 93 -2.70 -11.44 14.67
CA ILE A 93 -1.39 -11.69 14.05
C ILE A 93 -0.32 -11.85 15.15
N ALA A 94 0.15 -13.07 15.34
CA ALA A 94 1.17 -13.39 16.36
C ALA A 94 2.49 -12.63 16.14
N ASP A 95 2.96 -12.53 14.89
CA ASP A 95 4.18 -11.79 14.54
C ASP A 95 4.04 -11.15 13.16
N ILE A 96 3.88 -9.82 13.15
CA ILE A 96 3.70 -9.03 11.93
C ILE A 96 4.93 -9.10 11.00
N TYR A 97 6.11 -9.46 11.50
CA TYR A 97 7.37 -9.53 10.75
C TYR A 97 7.69 -10.93 10.23
N LYS A 98 6.75 -11.87 10.31
CA LYS A 98 6.89 -13.24 9.78
C LYS A 98 5.84 -13.60 8.72
N LEU A 99 5.19 -12.61 8.13
CA LEU A 99 4.18 -12.82 7.10
C LEU A 99 4.82 -13.01 5.73
N ARG A 100 4.32 -13.97 4.96
CA ARG A 100 4.63 -14.12 3.54
C ARG A 100 3.72 -13.19 2.72
N LEU A 101 4.34 -12.35 1.90
CA LEU A 101 3.71 -11.31 1.11
C LEU A 101 3.79 -11.69 -0.38
N VAL A 102 2.65 -12.02 -1.01
CA VAL A 102 2.61 -12.43 -2.42
C VAL A 102 1.63 -11.58 -3.22
N ALA A 103 2.10 -11.04 -4.34
CA ALA A 103 1.25 -10.37 -5.32
C ALA A 103 1.36 -11.04 -6.69
N ARG A 104 0.21 -11.17 -7.37
CA ARG A 104 0.11 -11.75 -8.71
C ARG A 104 -0.58 -10.79 -9.68
N VAL A 105 -0.09 -10.74 -10.91
CA VAL A 105 -0.72 -10.00 -12.01
C VAL A 105 -0.95 -10.98 -13.14
N ASN A 106 -2.22 -11.19 -13.51
CA ASN A 106 -2.61 -12.17 -14.53
C ASN A 106 -2.06 -13.60 -14.30
N GLY A 107 -1.92 -14.00 -13.03
CA GLY A 107 -1.41 -15.32 -12.63
C GLY A 107 0.08 -15.33 -12.27
N ASP A 108 0.86 -14.42 -12.86
CA ASP A 108 2.31 -14.34 -12.66
C ASP A 108 2.66 -13.70 -11.33
N VAL A 109 3.60 -14.29 -10.60
CA VAL A 109 4.12 -13.74 -9.35
C VAL A 109 4.97 -12.52 -9.65
N VAL A 110 4.54 -11.34 -9.19
CA VAL A 110 5.30 -10.08 -9.33
C VAL A 110 5.97 -9.65 -8.03
N CYS A 111 5.52 -10.18 -6.89
CA CYS A 111 6.12 -9.97 -5.58
C CYS A 111 5.97 -11.26 -4.75
N ASN A 112 7.03 -11.67 -4.06
CA ASN A 112 7.05 -12.79 -3.12
C ASN A 112 8.11 -12.52 -2.07
N GLU A 113 7.70 -11.84 -1.01
CA GLU A 113 8.59 -11.31 0.03
C GLU A 113 8.15 -11.77 1.43
N ASN A 114 8.96 -11.45 2.43
CA ASN A 114 8.60 -11.62 3.84
C ASN A 114 8.51 -10.26 4.53
N SER A 115 7.49 -10.04 5.36
CA SER A 115 7.30 -8.77 6.07
C SER A 115 8.46 -8.41 7.01
N GLY A 116 9.28 -9.37 7.42
CA GLY A 116 10.52 -9.16 8.17
C GLY A 116 11.60 -8.42 7.39
N SER A 117 11.57 -8.45 6.05
CA SER A 117 12.50 -7.73 5.17
C SER A 117 12.27 -6.22 5.15
N MET A 118 11.19 -5.74 5.77
CA MET A 118 10.86 -4.33 5.94
C MET A 118 12.02 -3.58 6.63
N HIS A 119 12.53 -2.56 5.94
CA HIS A 119 13.70 -1.78 6.36
C HIS A 119 13.39 -0.92 7.58
N TRP A 120 12.29 -0.17 7.53
CA TRP A 120 11.78 0.61 8.66
C TRP A 120 10.73 -0.19 9.41
N LYS A 121 10.94 -0.50 10.69
CA LYS A 121 9.93 -1.20 11.48
C LYS A 121 8.74 -0.27 11.75
N ILE A 122 7.56 -0.84 11.96
CA ILE A 122 6.31 -0.09 12.17
C ILE A 122 6.45 0.90 13.32
N ALA A 123 7.08 0.48 14.41
CA ALA A 123 7.37 1.34 15.56
C ALA A 123 8.26 2.55 15.20
N ASP A 124 9.25 2.36 14.34
CA ASP A 124 10.13 3.43 13.87
C ASP A 124 9.40 4.42 12.97
N MET A 125 8.53 3.91 12.09
CA MET A 125 7.67 4.73 11.24
C MET A 125 6.70 5.59 12.06
N ILE A 126 6.02 4.99 13.04
CA ILE A 126 5.10 5.70 13.93
C ILE A 126 5.83 6.83 14.66
N ARG A 127 6.98 6.54 15.26
CA ARG A 127 7.79 7.55 15.96
C ARG A 127 8.21 8.69 15.02
N ALA A 128 8.71 8.36 13.83
CA ALA A 128 9.20 9.35 12.86
C ALA A 128 8.06 10.25 12.34
N CYS A 129 6.91 9.68 12.01
CA CYS A 129 5.77 10.43 11.47
C CYS A 129 5.11 11.34 12.53
N LEU A 130 5.16 10.93 13.80
CA LEU A 130 4.52 11.63 14.93
C LEU A 130 5.45 12.51 15.75
N ASN A 131 6.71 12.66 15.34
CA ASN A 131 7.60 13.64 15.94
C ASN A 131 7.07 15.06 15.65
N GLY A 132 6.58 15.74 16.69
CA GLY A 132 5.98 17.07 16.59
C GLY A 132 4.59 17.13 15.94
N ARG A 133 3.91 15.99 15.75
CA ARG A 133 2.57 15.92 15.15
C ARG A 133 1.65 14.98 15.92
N ALA A 134 0.40 15.39 16.13
CA ALA A 134 -0.62 14.54 16.73
C ALA A 134 -1.37 13.74 15.66
N ILE A 135 -1.67 12.47 15.91
CA ILE A 135 -2.65 11.69 15.14
C ILE A 135 -3.94 11.57 15.94
N ALA A 136 -5.07 11.84 15.27
CA ALA A 136 -6.38 11.50 15.76
C ALA A 136 -6.69 10.01 15.44
N PRO A 137 -7.33 9.28 16.36
CA PRO A 137 -7.72 7.89 16.12
C PRO A 137 -8.60 7.75 14.87
N ARG A 138 -8.55 6.58 14.21
CA ARG A 138 -9.44 6.17 13.09
C ARG A 138 -9.28 6.94 11.76
N ARG A 139 -8.25 7.80 11.62
CA ARG A 139 -8.03 8.62 10.40
C ARG A 139 -6.73 8.36 9.64
N SER A 140 -5.95 7.35 10.02
CA SER A 140 -4.60 7.18 9.44
C SER A 140 -4.31 5.74 9.08
N VAL A 141 -4.13 5.51 7.77
CA VAL A 141 -3.54 4.30 7.21
C VAL A 141 -2.11 4.64 6.83
N TRP A 142 -1.16 3.87 7.33
CA TRP A 142 0.26 4.02 7.03
C TRP A 142 0.75 2.73 6.39
N HIS A 143 1.69 2.82 5.45
CA HIS A 143 2.20 1.67 4.72
C HIS A 143 3.71 1.85 4.47
N GLY A 144 4.43 0.73 4.42
CA GLY A 144 5.88 0.71 4.27
C GLY A 144 6.34 -0.36 3.28
N HIS A 145 7.25 0.04 2.38
CA HIS A 145 7.81 -0.81 1.35
C HIS A 145 8.79 -1.83 1.94
N GLY A 146 8.61 -3.11 1.61
CA GLY A 146 9.69 -4.12 1.69
C GLY A 146 10.61 -3.99 0.48
N ARG A 147 11.59 -3.09 0.54
CA ARG A 147 12.66 -2.83 -0.46
C ARG A 147 12.28 -2.68 -1.96
N GLN A 148 12.38 -1.43 -2.40
CA GLN A 148 12.91 -0.87 -3.67
C GLN A 148 13.23 -1.81 -4.86
N TRP A 149 12.56 -1.53 -5.99
CA TRP A 149 12.76 -1.96 -7.37
C TRP A 149 12.06 -3.24 -7.86
N LEU A 150 10.83 -3.06 -8.38
CA LEU A 150 10.35 -3.86 -9.51
C LEU A 150 10.44 -3.03 -10.78
N GLN A 151 11.56 -3.18 -11.50
CA GLN A 151 11.67 -2.81 -12.91
C GLN A 151 11.05 -3.91 -13.78
N GLY A 152 9.73 -3.91 -13.92
CA GLY A 152 9.01 -4.80 -14.84
C GLY A 152 7.72 -4.15 -15.35
N ARG A 153 7.33 -4.45 -16.59
CA ARG A 153 6.08 -3.98 -17.20
C ARG A 153 4.93 -4.80 -16.62
N ALA A 154 3.94 -4.17 -15.98
CA ALA A 154 2.70 -4.85 -15.61
C ALA A 154 1.55 -4.23 -16.41
N GLY A 155 1.04 -5.01 -17.37
CA GLY A 155 -0.21 -4.75 -18.06
C GLY A 155 -1.41 -4.93 -17.13
N ARG A 156 -2.57 -4.51 -17.64
CA ARG A 156 -3.84 -4.35 -16.93
C ARG A 156 -4.29 -5.60 -16.16
N HIS A 157 -4.99 -5.34 -15.05
CA HIS A 157 -5.61 -6.28 -14.10
C HIS A 157 -4.66 -6.97 -13.10
N ALA A 158 -4.49 -6.36 -11.93
CA ALA A 158 -3.90 -7.01 -10.77
C ALA A 158 -5.01 -7.41 -9.78
N GLN A 159 -5.03 -8.68 -9.38
CA GLN A 159 -5.83 -9.16 -8.26
C GLN A 159 -4.85 -9.66 -7.19
N ALA A 160 -4.84 -9.01 -6.02
CA ALA A 160 -4.21 -9.60 -4.84
C ALA A 160 -5.18 -10.66 -4.28
N ARG A 161 -4.76 -11.92 -4.20
CA ARG A 161 -5.51 -12.97 -3.52
C ARG A 161 -4.65 -13.67 -2.47
N ARG A 162 -5.26 -13.77 -1.29
CA ARG A 162 -5.05 -14.69 -0.15
C ARG A 162 -3.66 -14.70 0.51
N CYS A 163 -3.65 -14.25 1.77
CA CYS A 163 -2.71 -14.70 2.79
C CYS A 163 -3.17 -16.11 3.20
N ASP A 164 -2.43 -17.15 2.77
CA ASP A 164 -2.71 -18.51 3.22
C ASP A 164 -2.20 -18.66 4.65
N ARG A 165 -3.12 -19.01 5.56
CA ARG A 165 -2.83 -19.50 6.92
C ARG A 165 -1.84 -20.65 6.81
N ALA A 166 -0.64 -20.51 7.35
CA ALA A 166 0.19 -21.67 7.67
C ALA A 166 -0.54 -22.45 8.78
N GLY A 167 -0.78 -23.73 8.51
CA GLY A 167 -1.51 -24.64 9.39
C GLY A 167 -0.78 -24.95 10.70
N TYR A 168 -1.57 -25.45 11.65
CA TYR A 168 -1.13 -26.34 12.72
C TYR A 168 -0.61 -27.65 12.14
#